data_AF-A0A812NR85-F1
#
_entry.id   AF-A0A812NR85-F1
#
_cell.length_a   1.000
_cell.length_b   1.000
_cell.length_c   1.000
_cell.angle_alpha   90.00
_cell.angle_beta   90.00
_cell.angle_gamma   90.00
#
_symmetry.space_group_name_H-M   'P 1'
#
loop_
_entity.id
_entity.type
_entity.pdbx_description
1 polymer ?
#
loop_
_entity_poly.entity_id
_entity_poly.type
_entity_poly.pdbx_seq_one_letter_code
_entity_poly.pdbx_strand_id
1 'polypeptide(L)'
;MNSTREARRNLWLFAALSPRFERTLQWFRAHDCTESHRLTHSCFKGRSDFTQTGMLVFDTEEDLEGLNKAIAWLYDRRIPVVLMERQTRIFPLIFDMDLKVTSQDMLNSVPMRIKRTRPWRGRVDFSRWHGADHFVLSKDMLLLRHLGMIVFQFFPDLPLIDFCIFNASGWDRVKDLVKVSLHLVAPYVLVTPDRLTAIRERMLEYLGECSEVDGHPLADLLQTYLDESEDNTWEKVVDQTVTSGTNGLRMPYCDKAQRILKREFVDRKRRGEVFTERQLMDLHAYLKEEAGRPCLPEGILRLIPAKHAEDENALPEAKWMCKGDDLPIDEWIRLGRLRLPKETEEDALHVGTHQVPLRLAPSVSAARHDGGHGKCHGALGRKESSIREAQRLGGLRFAISAPLSDLS
;
A
#
# COMPACT_ATOMS: atom_id res chain seq x y z
N MET A 1 34.51 3.70 -10.48
CA MET A 1 33.12 3.91 -9.98
C MET A 1 32.31 4.99 -10.74
N ASN A 2 32.71 5.39 -11.97
CA ASN A 2 31.95 6.38 -12.78
C ASN A 2 30.97 5.76 -13.82
N SER A 3 31.12 4.48 -14.20
CA SER A 3 30.34 3.90 -15.31
C SER A 3 28.86 3.67 -15.01
N THR A 4 28.46 3.56 -13.74
CA THR A 4 27.05 3.41 -13.35
C THR A 4 26.30 4.73 -13.29
N ARG A 5 26.97 5.89 -13.28
CA ARG A 5 26.30 7.22 -13.36
C ARG A 5 25.92 7.59 -14.80
N GLU A 6 26.79 7.32 -15.76
CA GLU A 6 26.53 7.57 -17.19
C GLU A 6 25.43 6.67 -17.75
N ALA A 7 25.46 5.36 -17.46
CA ALA A 7 24.43 4.43 -17.91
C ALA A 7 23.00 4.76 -17.43
N ARG A 8 22.85 5.58 -16.38
CA ARG A 8 21.56 5.89 -15.72
C ARG A 8 20.92 7.19 -16.18
N ARG A 9 21.72 8.23 -16.47
CA ARG A 9 21.24 9.41 -17.20
C ARG A 9 20.73 8.97 -18.58
N ASN A 10 21.38 7.97 -19.16
CA ASN A 10 21.02 7.38 -20.43
C ASN A 10 19.64 6.71 -20.43
N LEU A 11 19.12 6.07 -19.36
CA LEU A 11 17.83 5.37 -19.44
C LEU A 11 16.59 6.28 -19.37
N TRP A 12 16.62 7.34 -18.54
CA TRP A 12 15.56 8.37 -18.55
C TRP A 12 15.62 9.13 -19.87
N LEU A 13 16.82 9.44 -20.38
CA LEU A 13 17.00 9.96 -21.73
C LEU A 13 16.46 8.98 -22.79
N PHE A 14 16.79 7.69 -22.74
CA PHE A 14 16.33 6.68 -23.72
C PHE A 14 14.82 6.46 -23.67
N ALA A 15 14.22 6.42 -22.48
CA ALA A 15 12.77 6.34 -22.34
C ALA A 15 12.11 7.64 -22.80
N ALA A 16 12.64 8.81 -22.42
CA ALA A 16 12.16 10.11 -22.86
C ALA A 16 12.30 10.32 -24.37
N LEU A 17 13.26 9.65 -25.01
CA LEU A 17 13.43 9.63 -26.47
C LEU A 17 12.48 8.64 -27.16
N SER A 18 11.70 7.84 -26.42
CA SER A 18 10.74 6.93 -27.03
C SER A 18 9.46 7.66 -27.46
N PRO A 19 8.90 7.38 -28.65
CA PRO A 19 7.63 7.96 -29.07
C PRO A 19 6.48 7.68 -28.10
N ARG A 20 6.55 6.58 -27.33
CA ARG A 20 5.54 6.24 -26.34
C ARG A 20 5.63 7.13 -25.11
N PHE A 21 6.82 7.53 -24.66
CA PHE A 21 6.96 8.48 -23.56
C PHE A 21 6.34 9.83 -23.93
N GLU A 22 6.68 10.36 -25.11
CA GLU A 22 6.15 11.63 -25.58
C GLU A 22 4.62 11.58 -25.70
N ARG A 23 4.05 10.48 -26.21
CA ARG A 23 2.60 10.28 -26.21
C ARG A 23 2.00 10.26 -24.80
N THR A 24 2.60 9.52 -23.87
CA THR A 24 2.13 9.49 -22.47
C THR A 24 2.20 10.88 -21.84
N LEU A 25 3.28 11.63 -22.10
CA LEU A 25 3.48 12.99 -21.63
C LEU A 25 2.42 13.95 -22.18
N GLN A 26 2.21 13.92 -23.50
CA GLN A 26 1.17 14.73 -24.16
C GLN A 26 -0.23 14.36 -23.67
N TRP A 27 -0.48 13.07 -23.44
CA TRP A 27 -1.74 12.60 -22.88
C TRP A 27 -1.99 13.18 -21.48
N PHE A 28 -1.02 13.13 -20.55
CA PHE A 28 -1.18 13.78 -19.25
C PHE A 28 -1.45 15.29 -19.38
N ARG A 29 -0.70 15.98 -20.24
CA ARG A 29 -0.88 17.43 -20.48
C ARG A 29 -2.24 17.78 -21.09
N ALA A 30 -2.82 16.88 -21.88
CA ALA A 30 -4.18 17.07 -22.40
C ALA A 30 -5.24 17.04 -21.28
N HIS A 31 -4.91 16.46 -20.12
CA HIS A 31 -5.77 16.41 -18.93
C HIS A 31 -5.39 17.48 -17.88
N ASP A 32 -4.46 18.39 -18.20
CA ASP A 32 -4.16 19.53 -17.33
C ASP A 32 -5.39 20.41 -17.18
N CYS A 33 -5.66 20.79 -15.95
CA CYS A 33 -6.75 21.68 -15.58
C CYS A 33 -6.21 22.88 -14.81
N THR A 34 -6.86 24.03 -14.98
CA THR A 34 -6.57 25.27 -14.25
C THR A 34 -7.64 25.59 -13.20
N GLU A 35 -8.76 24.88 -13.22
CA GLU A 35 -9.94 25.08 -12.39
C GLU A 35 -9.94 24.10 -11.20
N SER A 36 -9.65 24.61 -10.00
CA SER A 36 -9.51 23.79 -8.78
C SER A 36 -10.78 23.03 -8.38
N HIS A 37 -11.96 23.48 -8.81
CA HIS A 37 -13.25 22.84 -8.53
C HIS A 37 -13.51 21.61 -9.41
N ARG A 38 -12.84 21.50 -10.56
CA ARG A 38 -12.91 20.33 -11.46
C ARG A 38 -11.82 19.30 -11.18
N LEU A 39 -10.81 19.69 -10.41
CA LEU A 39 -9.64 18.89 -10.09
C LEU A 39 -10.01 17.52 -9.50
N THR A 40 -9.57 16.46 -10.17
CA THR A 40 -9.74 15.06 -9.72
C THR A 40 -8.47 14.49 -9.12
N HIS A 41 -7.31 14.92 -9.62
CA HIS A 41 -6.02 14.37 -9.26
C HIS A 41 -5.00 15.50 -9.11
N SER A 42 -4.34 15.53 -7.98
CA SER A 42 -3.19 16.41 -7.81
C SER A 42 -1.91 15.69 -8.18
N CYS A 43 -1.05 16.36 -8.93
CA CYS A 43 0.30 15.90 -9.21
C CYS A 43 1.27 16.96 -8.68
N PHE A 44 2.29 16.52 -7.94
CA PHE A 44 3.26 17.48 -7.41
C PHE A 44 4.14 17.99 -8.54
N LYS A 45 4.02 19.29 -8.86
CA LYS A 45 5.00 19.99 -9.70
C LYS A 45 6.39 19.79 -9.12
N GLY A 46 7.24 19.05 -9.82
CA GLY A 46 8.57 18.62 -9.41
C GLY A 46 9.43 18.33 -10.64
N ARG A 47 10.39 17.40 -10.56
CA ARG A 47 11.20 16.98 -11.73
C ARG A 47 10.40 16.21 -12.79
N SER A 48 9.18 15.81 -12.48
CA SER A 48 8.28 15.06 -13.33
C SER A 48 7.42 16.02 -14.15
N ASP A 49 7.82 16.29 -15.40
CA ASP A 49 7.20 17.25 -16.34
C ASP A 49 5.84 16.81 -16.92
N PHE A 50 5.15 15.86 -16.28
CA PHE A 50 3.89 15.29 -16.79
C PHE A 50 2.72 16.27 -16.78
N THR A 51 2.80 17.34 -15.98
CA THR A 51 1.76 18.36 -15.84
C THR A 51 2.38 19.74 -15.74
N GLN A 52 1.72 20.74 -16.33
CA GLN A 52 2.09 22.16 -16.18
C GLN A 52 1.38 22.80 -14.97
N THR A 53 0.17 22.34 -14.66
CA THR A 53 -0.71 22.93 -13.66
C THR A 53 -0.65 22.24 -12.30
N GLY A 54 -0.11 21.02 -12.24
CA GLY A 54 -0.14 20.18 -11.03
C GLY A 54 -1.55 19.65 -10.72
N MET A 55 -2.49 19.88 -11.63
CA MET A 55 -3.92 19.69 -11.45
C MET A 55 -4.46 18.96 -12.67
N LEU A 56 -4.97 17.75 -12.47
CA LEU A 56 -5.40 16.85 -13.53
C LEU A 56 -6.88 16.47 -13.38
N VAL A 57 -7.54 16.24 -14.51
CA VAL A 57 -8.95 15.85 -14.59
C VAL A 57 -9.07 14.55 -15.38
N PHE A 58 -9.46 13.47 -14.69
CA PHE A 58 -9.79 12.18 -15.27
C PHE A 58 -11.23 11.83 -14.83
N ASP A 59 -12.18 12.10 -15.71
CA ASP A 59 -13.62 12.15 -15.38
C ASP A 59 -14.45 11.06 -16.07
N THR A 60 -13.87 10.33 -17.02
CA THR A 60 -14.52 9.24 -17.75
C THR A 60 -13.88 7.89 -17.45
N GLU A 61 -14.57 6.80 -17.77
CA GLU A 61 -13.97 5.46 -17.68
C GLU A 61 -12.77 5.32 -18.61
N GLU A 62 -12.84 5.90 -19.81
CA GLU A 62 -11.72 5.93 -20.77
C GLU A 62 -10.50 6.67 -20.19
N ASP A 63 -10.72 7.80 -19.50
CA ASP A 63 -9.65 8.56 -18.84
C ASP A 63 -8.98 7.72 -17.76
N LEU A 64 -9.77 7.06 -16.91
CA LEU A 64 -9.26 6.23 -15.81
C LEU A 64 -8.51 5.01 -16.35
N GLU A 65 -8.99 4.39 -17.41
CA GLU A 65 -8.31 3.27 -18.07
C GLU A 65 -7.00 3.71 -18.75
N GLY A 66 -7.00 4.89 -19.38
CA GLY A 66 -5.81 5.53 -19.91
C GLY A 66 -4.79 5.83 -18.80
N LEU A 67 -5.26 6.31 -17.65
CA LEU A 67 -4.44 6.60 -16.47
C LEU A 67 -3.78 5.33 -15.93
N ASN A 68 -4.55 4.26 -15.76
CA ASN A 68 -4.07 2.96 -15.29
C ASN A 68 -2.92 2.45 -16.18
N LYS A 69 -3.14 2.46 -17.50
CA LYS A 69 -2.14 2.05 -18.51
C LYS A 69 -0.90 2.95 -18.50
N ALA A 70 -1.08 4.25 -18.32
CA ALA A 70 0.02 5.20 -18.27
C ALA A 70 0.91 4.99 -17.03
N ILE A 71 0.30 4.86 -15.85
CA ILE A 71 1.01 4.59 -14.58
C ILE A 71 1.75 3.25 -14.68
N ALA A 72 1.08 2.18 -15.12
CA ALA A 72 1.69 0.86 -15.28
C ALA A 72 2.93 0.92 -16.20
N TRP A 73 2.78 1.56 -17.35
CA TRP A 73 3.86 1.68 -18.33
C TRP A 73 5.07 2.48 -17.81
N LEU A 74 4.82 3.56 -17.06
CA LEU A 74 5.86 4.40 -16.44
C LEU A 74 6.57 3.64 -15.32
N TYR A 75 5.81 2.92 -14.49
CA TYR A 75 6.35 2.11 -13.40
C TYR A 75 7.28 1.00 -13.93
N ASP A 76 6.87 0.25 -14.95
CA ASP A 76 7.71 -0.80 -15.57
C ASP A 76 9.07 -0.27 -16.04
N ARG A 77 9.11 0.99 -16.44
CA ARG A 77 10.32 1.70 -16.90
C ARG A 77 11.07 2.42 -15.79
N ARG A 78 10.61 2.27 -14.54
CA ARG A 78 11.19 2.91 -13.35
C ARG A 78 11.17 4.44 -13.47
N ILE A 79 10.12 4.97 -14.09
CA ILE A 79 9.86 6.41 -14.16
C ILE A 79 8.87 6.74 -13.04
N PRO A 80 9.27 7.48 -12.01
CA PRO A 80 8.40 7.78 -10.90
C PRO A 80 7.34 8.79 -11.31
N VAL A 81 6.14 8.59 -10.77
CA VAL A 81 4.99 9.48 -10.94
C VAL A 81 4.46 9.77 -9.55
N VAL A 82 4.11 11.03 -9.27
CA VAL A 82 3.63 11.45 -7.97
C VAL A 82 2.19 11.95 -8.10
N LEU A 83 1.24 11.02 -8.11
CA LEU A 83 -0.19 11.30 -8.22
C LEU A 83 -0.92 10.99 -6.92
N MET A 84 -1.79 11.91 -6.54
CA MET A 84 -2.80 11.70 -5.51
C MET A 84 -4.18 11.94 -6.11
N GLU A 85 -5.09 11.03 -5.88
CA GLU A 85 -6.47 11.07 -6.34
C GLU A 85 -7.37 11.65 -5.25
N ARG A 86 -8.24 12.58 -5.62
CA ARG A 86 -9.24 13.13 -4.71
C ARG A 86 -10.42 12.17 -4.56
N GLN A 87 -10.92 12.11 -3.33
CA GLN A 87 -12.17 11.43 -3.03
C GLN A 87 -13.34 12.09 -3.77
N THR A 88 -14.19 11.26 -4.35
CA THR A 88 -15.52 11.62 -4.85
C THR A 88 -16.51 11.71 -3.69
N ARG A 89 -17.78 12.07 -3.97
CA ARG A 89 -18.81 12.14 -2.92
C ARG A 89 -19.09 10.77 -2.31
N ILE A 90 -19.01 9.74 -3.15
CA ILE A 90 -19.03 8.33 -2.78
C ILE A 90 -17.73 7.71 -3.28
N PHE A 91 -17.03 6.99 -2.41
CA PHE A 91 -15.75 6.38 -2.74
C PHE A 91 -15.58 5.05 -1.98
N PRO A 92 -14.63 4.19 -2.38
CA PRO A 92 -14.28 2.99 -1.63
C PRO A 92 -13.91 3.28 -0.19
N LEU A 93 -14.30 2.38 0.73
CA LEU A 93 -13.87 2.40 2.11
C LEU A 93 -12.35 2.24 2.14
N ILE A 94 -11.68 3.18 2.79
CA ILE A 94 -10.24 3.20 2.91
C ILE A 94 -9.79 3.44 4.34
N PHE A 95 -8.69 2.82 4.72
CA PHE A 95 -7.97 3.12 5.95
C PHE A 95 -6.50 3.34 5.63
N ASP A 96 -5.91 4.39 6.17
CA ASP A 96 -4.47 4.61 6.14
C ASP A 96 -3.91 4.28 7.52
N MET A 97 -2.95 3.36 7.54
CA MET A 97 -2.40 2.78 8.75
C MET A 97 -0.93 3.09 8.88
N ASP A 98 -0.52 3.73 9.96
CA ASP A 98 0.78 4.34 10.07
C ASP A 98 1.47 4.05 11.40
N LEU A 99 2.64 3.42 11.34
CA LEU A 99 3.45 3.11 12.51
C LEU A 99 4.85 3.73 12.36
N LYS A 100 5.30 4.44 13.38
CA LYS A 100 6.70 4.88 13.48
C LYS A 100 7.52 3.74 14.06
N VAL A 101 8.68 3.51 13.47
CA VAL A 101 9.62 2.47 13.91
C VAL A 101 10.89 3.14 14.39
N THR A 102 11.26 2.89 15.65
CA THR A 102 12.47 3.47 16.25
C THR A 102 13.35 2.43 16.93
N SER A 103 12.83 1.26 17.30
CA SER A 103 13.64 0.24 17.96
C SER A 103 14.74 -0.25 17.03
N GLN A 104 15.93 -0.50 17.59
CA GLN A 104 17.06 -0.94 16.78
C GLN A 104 16.79 -2.32 16.15
N ASP A 105 16.03 -3.18 16.82
CA ASP A 105 15.68 -4.51 16.35
C ASP A 105 14.77 -4.44 15.12
N MET A 106 13.69 -3.66 15.19
CA MET A 106 12.84 -3.44 14.02
C MET A 106 13.56 -2.70 12.93
N LEU A 107 14.37 -1.68 13.26
CA LEU A 107 15.23 -1.05 12.27
C LEU A 107 16.12 -2.11 11.60
N ASN A 108 16.77 -3.03 12.32
CA ASN A 108 17.61 -4.07 11.73
C ASN A 108 16.86 -4.94 10.71
N SER A 109 15.56 -5.18 10.89
CA SER A 109 14.71 -5.89 9.94
C SER A 109 14.40 -5.11 8.65
N VAL A 110 14.45 -3.77 8.70
CA VAL A 110 14.17 -2.91 7.54
C VAL A 110 15.29 -3.06 6.51
N PRO A 111 14.97 -3.35 5.24
CA PRO A 111 15.96 -3.38 4.18
C PRO A 111 16.79 -2.09 4.13
N MET A 112 18.12 -2.20 4.10
CA MET A 112 19.03 -1.03 4.09
C MET A 112 18.76 -0.03 2.96
N ARG A 113 18.07 -0.44 1.88
CA ARG A 113 17.67 0.44 0.79
C ARG A 113 16.54 1.39 1.19
N ILE A 114 15.67 0.95 2.09
CA ILE A 114 14.53 1.68 2.61
C ILE A 114 14.95 2.74 3.64
N LYS A 115 16.02 2.48 4.41
CA LYS A 115 16.60 3.41 5.41
C LYS A 115 17.37 4.60 4.82
N ARG A 116 17.37 4.81 3.51
CA ARG A 116 18.27 5.79 2.88
C ARG A 116 17.74 7.22 3.03
N THR A 117 18.49 8.04 3.75
CA THR A 117 18.22 9.47 4.00
C THR A 117 18.35 10.36 2.76
N ARG A 118 19.07 9.93 1.71
CA ARG A 118 19.28 10.73 0.49
C ARG A 118 18.26 10.40 -0.61
N PRO A 119 17.80 11.40 -1.40
CA PRO A 119 17.07 11.18 -2.65
C PRO A 119 17.82 10.14 -3.50
N TRP A 120 17.11 9.09 -3.90
CA TRP A 120 17.72 8.04 -4.69
C TRP A 120 18.08 8.59 -6.08
N ARG A 121 19.38 8.76 -6.34
CA ARG A 121 19.90 9.28 -7.63
C ARG A 121 20.24 8.17 -8.63
N GLY A 122 19.72 6.95 -8.43
CA GLY A 122 19.93 5.77 -9.30
C GLY A 122 18.66 5.34 -10.04
N ARG A 123 18.67 4.17 -10.70
CA ARG A 123 17.46 3.51 -11.25
C ARG A 123 16.47 3.35 -10.11
N VAL A 124 15.28 3.96 -10.14
CA VAL A 124 14.34 3.92 -9.00
C VAL A 124 14.12 2.46 -8.60
N ASP A 125 14.72 2.08 -7.48
CA ASP A 125 14.64 0.74 -6.96
C ASP A 125 13.46 0.76 -6.01
N PHE A 126 12.29 0.56 -6.62
CA PHE A 126 11.03 0.35 -5.91
C PHE A 126 11.24 -0.82 -4.95
N SER A 127 11.67 -0.49 -3.73
CA SER A 127 12.04 -1.45 -2.72
C SER A 127 10.82 -1.65 -1.87
N ARG A 128 10.19 -2.82 -2.05
CA ARG A 128 9.08 -3.26 -1.22
C ARG A 128 9.65 -3.77 0.11
N TRP A 129 9.07 -3.34 1.21
CA TRP A 129 9.32 -3.97 2.50
C TRP A 129 8.35 -5.13 2.65
N HIS A 130 8.70 -6.28 2.08
CA HIS A 130 7.87 -7.48 2.22
C HIS A 130 7.68 -7.83 3.71
N GLY A 131 6.44 -8.12 4.09
CA GLY A 131 6.10 -8.46 5.47
C GLY A 131 5.93 -7.27 6.40
N ALA A 132 6.02 -6.03 5.90
CA ALA A 132 5.78 -4.84 6.72
C ALA A 132 4.35 -4.78 7.27
N ASP A 133 3.41 -5.42 6.57
CA ASP A 133 2.03 -5.60 6.98
C ASP A 133 1.91 -6.27 8.36
N HIS A 134 2.79 -7.23 8.68
CA HIS A 134 2.77 -7.90 9.97
C HIS A 134 3.05 -6.97 11.15
N PHE A 135 3.79 -5.87 10.96
CA PHE A 135 4.10 -4.92 12.04
C PHE A 135 2.90 -4.06 12.42
N VAL A 136 1.91 -3.92 11.53
CA VAL A 136 0.75 -3.03 11.73
C VAL A 136 -0.55 -3.82 11.84
N LEU A 137 -0.66 -4.95 11.15
CA LEU A 137 -1.84 -5.80 11.21
C LEU A 137 -1.72 -6.90 12.27
N SER A 138 -0.54 -7.05 12.89
CA SER A 138 -0.19 -8.09 13.85
C SER A 138 -0.26 -9.51 13.27
N LYS A 139 0.09 -10.50 14.10
CA LYS A 139 -0.07 -11.93 13.79
C LYS A 139 -1.54 -12.24 13.55
N ASP A 140 -1.80 -13.14 12.61
CA ASP A 140 -3.16 -13.57 12.22
C ASP A 140 -4.10 -12.42 11.81
N MET A 141 -3.51 -11.27 11.42
CA MET A 141 -4.23 -10.06 11.01
C MET A 141 -5.16 -9.52 12.09
N LEU A 142 -4.80 -9.69 13.36
CA LEU A 142 -5.61 -9.36 14.54
C LEU A 142 -6.27 -7.98 14.43
N LEU A 143 -5.49 -6.92 14.20
CA LEU A 143 -6.03 -5.56 14.11
C LEU A 143 -7.07 -5.48 12.99
N LEU A 144 -6.76 -5.98 11.80
CA LEU A 144 -7.66 -5.92 10.65
C LEU A 144 -8.96 -6.71 10.89
N ARG A 145 -8.91 -7.81 11.65
CA ARG A 145 -10.12 -8.57 12.02
C ARG A 145 -11.04 -7.75 12.94
N HIS A 146 -10.48 -7.08 13.96
CA HIS A 146 -11.25 -6.17 14.81
C HIS A 146 -11.84 -5.00 14.01
N LEU A 147 -11.07 -4.39 13.11
CA LEU A 147 -11.58 -3.34 12.23
C LEU A 147 -12.70 -3.87 11.32
N GLY A 148 -12.51 -5.06 10.73
CA GLY A 148 -13.51 -5.72 9.91
C GLY A 148 -14.82 -6.00 10.64
N MET A 149 -14.75 -6.41 11.91
CA MET A 149 -15.93 -6.59 12.75
C MET A 149 -16.75 -5.30 12.84
N ILE A 150 -16.09 -4.15 13.11
CA ILE A 150 -16.76 -2.84 13.12
C ILE A 150 -17.36 -2.52 11.74
N VAL A 151 -16.65 -2.79 10.65
CA VAL A 151 -17.22 -2.59 9.30
C VAL A 151 -18.48 -3.45 9.11
N PHE A 152 -18.49 -4.71 9.53
CA PHE A 152 -19.70 -5.55 9.44
C PHE A 152 -20.86 -5.03 10.30
N GLN A 153 -20.61 -4.36 11.43
CA GLN A 153 -21.68 -3.70 12.20
C GLN A 153 -22.35 -2.56 11.39
N PHE A 154 -21.57 -1.80 10.62
CA PHE A 154 -22.11 -0.76 9.72
C PHE A 154 -22.73 -1.34 8.45
N PHE A 155 -22.37 -2.56 8.07
CA PHE A 155 -22.80 -3.21 6.83
C PHE A 155 -23.18 -4.67 7.11
N PRO A 156 -24.28 -4.93 7.85
CA PRO A 156 -24.62 -6.27 8.34
C PRO A 156 -24.91 -7.28 7.23
N ASP A 157 -25.36 -6.80 6.07
CA ASP A 157 -25.69 -7.64 4.92
C ASP A 157 -24.47 -8.02 4.06
N LEU A 158 -23.25 -7.53 4.40
CA LEU A 158 -22.06 -7.88 3.65
C LEU A 158 -21.67 -9.36 3.91
N PRO A 159 -21.61 -10.22 2.88
CA PRO A 159 -21.22 -11.61 3.07
C PRO A 159 -19.70 -11.77 3.29
N LEU A 160 -18.92 -10.76 2.90
CA LEU A 160 -17.46 -10.69 3.03
C LEU A 160 -16.99 -9.27 2.72
N ILE A 161 -15.73 -8.97 3.06
CA ILE A 161 -15.02 -7.74 2.64
C ILE A 161 -13.67 -8.16 2.07
N ASP A 162 -13.32 -7.66 0.88
CA ASP A 162 -11.98 -7.81 0.33
C ASP A 162 -11.20 -6.50 0.50
N PHE A 163 -10.13 -6.53 1.30
CA PHE A 163 -9.18 -5.43 1.45
C PHE A 163 -7.98 -5.63 0.53
N CYS A 164 -7.82 -4.74 -0.43
CA CYS A 164 -6.59 -4.54 -1.18
C CYS A 164 -5.60 -3.74 -0.32
N ILE A 165 -4.49 -4.38 0.04
CA ILE A 165 -3.48 -3.79 0.93
C ILE A 165 -2.35 -3.23 0.06
N PHE A 166 -2.03 -1.95 0.22
CA PHE A 166 -0.89 -1.31 -0.44
C PHE A 166 0.13 -0.82 0.59
N ASN A 167 1.36 -1.28 0.45
CA ASN A 167 2.49 -0.86 1.26
C ASN A 167 3.08 0.45 0.75
N ALA A 168 3.03 1.43 1.63
CA ALA A 168 3.51 2.78 1.48
C ALA A 168 4.79 3.06 2.31
N SER A 169 5.34 2.03 2.95
CA SER A 169 6.37 2.13 3.98
C SER A 169 7.69 2.72 3.48
N GLY A 170 8.50 3.18 4.43
CA GLY A 170 9.88 3.55 4.24
C GLY A 170 10.34 4.77 5.04
N TRP A 171 11.53 5.29 4.72
CA TRP A 171 12.12 6.40 5.46
C TRP A 171 11.35 7.71 5.24
N ASP A 172 10.94 8.35 6.32
CA ASP A 172 10.46 9.72 6.34
C ASP A 172 11.65 10.64 6.58
N ARG A 173 12.15 11.33 5.54
CA ARG A 173 13.34 12.21 5.71
C ARG A 173 13.03 13.50 6.46
N VAL A 174 11.76 13.89 6.62
CA VAL A 174 11.42 15.09 7.41
C VAL A 174 11.51 14.76 8.88
N LYS A 175 10.96 13.61 9.27
CA LYS A 175 10.97 13.11 10.65
C LYS A 175 12.23 12.30 11.01
N ASP A 176 13.05 12.00 10.02
CA ASP A 176 14.27 11.19 10.10
C ASP A 176 14.08 9.83 10.78
N LEU A 177 13.01 9.12 10.40
CA LEU A 177 12.64 7.82 10.95
C LEU A 177 12.07 6.88 9.89
N VAL A 178 12.01 5.57 10.20
CA VAL A 178 11.27 4.61 9.37
C VAL A 178 9.79 4.67 9.73
N LYS A 179 8.94 4.71 8.71
CA LYS A 179 7.49 4.62 8.85
C LYS A 179 7.00 3.35 8.14
N VAL A 180 6.31 2.46 8.86
CA VAL A 180 5.43 1.48 8.22
C VAL A 180 4.13 2.21 7.88
N SER A 181 3.69 2.09 6.64
CA SER A 181 2.51 2.81 6.15
C SER A 181 1.76 1.86 5.21
N LEU A 182 0.49 1.62 5.46
CA LEU A 182 -0.36 0.72 4.68
C LEU A 182 -1.65 1.44 4.31
N HIS A 183 -2.00 1.44 3.03
CA HIS A 183 -3.34 1.82 2.59
C HIS A 183 -4.16 0.55 2.43
N LEU A 184 -5.23 0.43 3.21
CA LEU A 184 -6.21 -0.64 3.11
C LEU A 184 -7.39 -0.10 2.32
N VAL A 185 -7.67 -0.68 1.16
CA VAL A 185 -8.78 -0.26 0.28
C VAL A 185 -9.76 -1.40 0.14
N ALA A 186 -11.03 -1.20 0.47
CA ALA A 186 -12.12 -2.11 0.17
C ALA A 186 -12.89 -1.60 -1.05
N PRO A 187 -12.46 -1.93 -2.29
CA PRO A 187 -12.92 -1.29 -3.53
C PRO A 187 -14.43 -1.31 -3.76
N TYR A 188 -15.15 -2.25 -3.12
CA TYR A 188 -16.58 -2.47 -3.34
C TYR A 188 -17.45 -2.14 -2.13
N VAL A 189 -16.85 -1.68 -1.03
CA VAL A 189 -17.59 -1.12 0.11
C VAL A 189 -17.59 0.38 -0.06
N LEU A 190 -18.69 0.95 -0.51
CA LEU A 190 -18.77 2.37 -0.83
C LEU A 190 -19.26 3.18 0.36
N VAL A 191 -18.61 4.32 0.62
CA VAL A 191 -18.88 5.20 1.76
C VAL A 191 -18.93 6.66 1.32
N THR A 192 -19.65 7.45 2.11
CA THR A 192 -19.52 8.91 2.13
C THR A 192 -18.47 9.33 3.15
N PRO A 193 -17.93 10.57 3.08
CA PRO A 193 -17.00 11.08 4.08
C PRO A 193 -17.54 11.00 5.52
N ASP A 194 -18.82 11.33 5.73
CA ASP A 194 -19.47 11.28 7.04
C ASP A 194 -19.53 9.84 7.57
N ARG A 195 -19.90 8.88 6.72
CA ARG A 195 -19.96 7.46 7.11
C ARG A 195 -18.57 6.89 7.41
N LEU A 196 -17.56 7.25 6.62
CA LEU A 196 -16.18 6.85 6.91
C LEU A 196 -15.69 7.43 8.24
N THR A 197 -16.05 8.69 8.54
CA THR A 197 -15.73 9.34 9.82
C THR A 197 -16.38 8.59 10.98
N ALA A 198 -17.68 8.28 10.90
CA ALA A 198 -18.38 7.51 11.93
C ALA A 198 -17.79 6.10 12.14
N ILE A 199 -17.41 5.42 11.06
CA ILE A 199 -16.74 4.11 11.13
C ILE A 199 -15.41 4.25 11.89
N ARG A 200 -14.59 5.25 11.54
CA ARG A 200 -13.30 5.47 12.20
C ARG A 200 -13.46 5.82 13.67
N GLU A 201 -14.41 6.69 14.01
CA GLU A 201 -14.69 7.07 15.42
C GLU A 201 -15.09 5.84 16.24
N ARG A 202 -16.00 5.01 15.72
CA ARG A 202 -16.38 3.77 16.39
C ARG A 202 -15.21 2.78 16.52
N MET A 203 -14.35 2.69 15.51
CA MET A 203 -13.14 1.89 15.59
C MET A 203 -12.23 2.37 16.72
N LEU A 204 -11.97 3.67 16.83
CA LEU A 204 -11.09 4.21 17.86
C LEU A 204 -11.65 4.02 19.28
N GLU A 205 -12.95 4.24 19.45
CA GLU A 205 -13.65 3.98 20.72
C GLU A 205 -13.49 2.50 21.12
N TYR A 206 -13.83 1.58 20.21
CA TYR A 206 -13.71 0.14 20.46
C TYR A 206 -12.27 -0.30 20.74
N LEU A 207 -11.29 0.20 19.98
CA LEU A 207 -9.88 -0.10 20.21
C LEU A 207 -9.41 0.43 21.58
N GLY A 208 -9.88 1.60 22.00
CA GLY A 208 -9.64 2.16 23.33
C GLY A 208 -10.23 1.29 24.44
N GLU A 209 -11.53 0.97 24.34
CA GLU A 209 -12.24 0.07 25.27
C GLU A 209 -11.50 -1.26 25.43
N CYS A 210 -11.13 -1.89 24.32
CA CYS A 210 -10.38 -3.14 24.31
C CYS A 210 -8.97 -3.02 24.90
N SER A 211 -8.32 -1.86 24.79
CA SER A 211 -6.98 -1.63 25.33
C SER A 211 -6.97 -1.34 26.85
N GLU A 212 -8.12 -1.02 27.45
CA GLU A 212 -8.27 -0.85 28.90
C GLU A 212 -8.50 -2.18 29.64
N VAL A 213 -8.83 -3.25 28.91
CA VAL A 213 -9.09 -4.58 29.48
C VAL A 213 -7.78 -5.36 29.64
N ASP A 214 -7.44 -5.70 30.89
CA ASP A 214 -6.26 -6.50 31.22
C ASP A 214 -6.24 -7.83 30.47
N GLY A 215 -5.11 -8.12 29.80
CA GLY A 215 -4.90 -9.35 29.03
C GLY A 215 -5.63 -9.41 27.69
N HIS A 216 -6.27 -8.32 27.27
CA HIS A 216 -6.87 -8.25 25.94
C HIS A 216 -5.78 -8.13 24.85
N PRO A 217 -5.83 -8.90 23.74
CA PRO A 217 -4.79 -8.89 22.71
C PRO A 217 -4.52 -7.52 22.05
N LEU A 218 -5.52 -6.63 22.02
CA LEU A 218 -5.34 -5.25 21.55
C LEU A 218 -4.60 -4.36 22.55
N ALA A 219 -4.68 -4.63 23.86
CA ALA A 219 -3.87 -3.93 24.85
C ALA A 219 -2.38 -4.25 24.64
N ASP A 220 -2.05 -5.54 24.46
CA ASP A 220 -0.69 -5.99 24.17
C ASP A 220 -0.15 -5.42 22.84
N LEU A 221 -1.03 -5.34 21.83
CA LEU A 221 -0.68 -4.77 20.53
C LEU A 221 -0.40 -3.27 20.62
N LEU A 222 -1.25 -2.52 21.34
CA LEU A 222 -1.02 -1.08 21.59
C LEU A 222 0.29 -0.87 22.33
N GLN A 223 0.57 -1.67 23.36
CA GLN A 223 1.83 -1.57 24.09
C GLN A 223 3.03 -1.81 23.18
N THR A 224 2.96 -2.82 22.30
CA THR A 224 4.00 -3.07 21.29
C THR A 224 4.22 -1.85 20.38
N TYR A 225 3.16 -1.12 20.03
CA TYR A 225 3.25 0.09 19.22
C TYR A 225 3.87 1.25 20.00
N LEU A 226 3.48 1.43 21.26
CA LEU A 226 4.01 2.48 22.13
C LEU A 226 5.50 2.27 22.46
N ASP A 227 5.93 1.00 22.57
CA ASP A 227 7.34 0.64 22.76
C ASP A 227 8.21 1.07 21.56
N GLU A 228 7.63 1.12 20.36
CA GLU A 228 8.31 1.66 19.17
C GLU A 228 8.31 3.18 19.13
N SER A 229 7.25 3.83 19.59
CA SER A 229 7.16 5.28 19.72
C SER A 229 5.93 5.65 20.52
N GLU A 230 6.07 6.55 21.50
CA GLU A 230 4.95 7.13 22.25
C GLU A 230 3.87 7.78 21.35
N ASP A 231 4.24 8.15 20.13
CA ASP A 231 3.34 8.72 19.13
C ASP A 231 2.47 7.67 18.42
N ASN A 232 2.69 6.37 18.61
CA ASN A 232 1.93 5.31 17.94
C ASN A 232 0.62 4.97 18.68
N THR A 233 -0.16 5.98 19.04
CA THR A 233 -1.50 5.79 19.62
C THR A 233 -2.49 5.31 18.57
N TRP A 234 -3.65 4.77 18.97
CA TRP A 234 -4.67 4.31 18.01
C TRP A 234 -5.10 5.38 17.01
N GLU A 235 -5.21 6.65 17.43
CA GLU A 235 -5.58 7.77 16.56
C GLU A 235 -4.52 8.09 15.51
N LYS A 236 -3.25 7.79 15.80
CA LYS A 236 -2.13 8.00 14.89
C LYS A 236 -1.88 6.79 14.01
N VAL A 237 -2.12 5.59 14.53
CA VAL A 237 -2.05 4.35 13.77
C VAL A 237 -3.17 4.27 12.77
N VAL A 238 -4.42 4.50 13.17
CA VAL A 238 -5.57 4.61 12.25
C VAL A 238 -5.70 6.07 11.82
N ASP A 239 -4.91 6.49 10.83
CA ASP A 239 -4.74 7.90 10.47
C ASP A 239 -6.07 8.53 9.98
N GLN A 240 -6.34 9.76 10.40
CA GLN A 240 -7.48 10.57 9.97
C GLN A 240 -7.34 11.10 8.54
N THR A 241 -6.13 11.06 7.97
CA THR A 241 -5.84 11.65 6.65
C THR A 241 -6.80 11.20 5.56
N VAL A 242 -7.32 9.98 5.66
CA VAL A 242 -8.33 9.42 4.76
C VAL A 242 -9.78 9.84 5.02
N THR A 243 -10.12 10.37 6.19
CA THR A 243 -11.48 10.86 6.49
C THR A 243 -11.63 12.35 6.21
N SER A 244 -10.52 13.08 6.18
CA SER A 244 -10.49 14.48 5.74
C SER A 244 -10.59 14.56 4.21
N GLY A 245 -11.78 14.82 3.66
CA GLY A 245 -12.01 14.94 2.20
C GLY A 245 -11.21 16.03 1.47
N THR A 246 -10.36 16.76 2.18
CA THR A 246 -9.39 17.72 1.64
C THR A 246 -8.11 17.07 1.11
N ASN A 247 -7.78 15.86 1.57
CA ASN A 247 -6.56 15.14 1.21
C ASN A 247 -6.87 14.07 0.16
N GLY A 248 -6.08 14.04 -0.92
CA GLY A 248 -6.14 12.93 -1.87
C GLY A 248 -5.46 11.68 -1.31
N LEU A 249 -5.81 10.50 -1.81
CA LEU A 249 -5.04 9.28 -1.55
C LEU A 249 -4.00 9.10 -2.65
N ARG A 250 -2.79 8.68 -2.27
CA ARG A 250 -1.77 8.37 -3.27
C ARG A 250 -2.17 7.14 -4.08
N MET A 251 -2.11 7.27 -5.40
CA MET A 251 -2.44 6.19 -6.33
C MET A 251 -1.49 4.99 -6.19
N PRO A 252 -1.96 3.76 -6.44
CA PRO A 252 -1.08 2.60 -6.56
C PRO A 252 0.05 2.84 -7.56
N TYR A 253 1.22 2.28 -7.28
CA TYR A 253 2.46 2.43 -8.04
C TYR A 253 3.01 3.86 -8.19
N CYS A 254 2.32 4.87 -7.64
CA CYS A 254 2.82 6.24 -7.57
C CYS A 254 3.69 6.45 -6.33
N ASP A 255 4.72 7.27 -6.49
CA ASP A 255 5.70 7.63 -5.48
C ASP A 255 5.15 8.67 -4.49
N LYS A 256 5.74 8.75 -3.30
CA LYS A 256 5.47 9.83 -2.34
C LYS A 256 6.17 11.10 -2.81
N ALA A 257 5.43 12.21 -2.83
CA ALA A 257 6.04 13.53 -2.87
C ALA A 257 6.66 13.85 -1.53
N GLN A 258 7.86 14.39 -1.56
CA GLN A 258 8.51 14.92 -0.39
C GLN A 258 8.92 16.36 -0.60
N ARG A 259 8.71 17.17 0.44
CA ARG A 259 9.20 18.54 0.51
C ARG A 259 10.60 18.51 1.14
N ILE A 260 11.58 19.06 0.44
CA ILE A 260 12.96 19.16 0.90
C ILE A 260 13.33 20.63 0.94
N LEU A 261 13.92 21.08 2.04
CA LEU A 261 14.37 22.48 2.15
C LEU A 261 15.36 22.82 1.03
N LYS A 262 15.12 23.93 0.34
CA LYS A 262 16.08 24.55 -0.57
C LYS A 262 17.37 24.81 0.18
N ARG A 263 18.49 24.68 -0.53
CA ARG A 263 19.84 24.77 0.06
C ARG A 263 20.04 26.04 0.89
N GLU A 264 19.54 27.17 0.41
CA GLU A 264 19.61 28.45 1.13
C GLU A 264 18.95 28.39 2.52
N PHE A 265 17.80 27.71 2.65
CA PHE A 265 17.10 27.56 3.93
C PHE A 265 17.76 26.52 4.84
N VAL A 266 18.37 25.48 4.26
CA VAL A 266 19.21 24.54 5.01
C VAL A 266 20.37 25.28 5.66
N ASP A 267 21.06 26.15 4.91
CA ASP A 267 22.20 26.92 5.41
C ASP A 267 21.77 27.96 6.46
N ARG A 268 20.61 28.61 6.29
CA ARG A 268 20.00 29.50 7.30
C ARG A 268 19.66 28.77 8.59
N LYS A 269 19.01 27.61 8.51
CA LYS A 269 18.69 26.78 9.67
C LYS A 269 19.94 26.34 10.43
N ARG A 270 21.03 26.02 9.71
CA ARG A 270 22.34 25.73 10.31
C ARG A 270 22.97 26.91 11.07
N ARG A 271 22.61 28.15 10.72
CA ARG A 271 23.02 29.36 11.45
C ARG A 271 22.13 29.68 12.66
N GLY A 272 21.19 28.80 13.00
CA GLY A 272 20.27 28.98 14.12
C GLY A 272 18.99 29.73 13.78
N GLU A 273 18.75 30.08 12.51
CA GLU A 273 17.45 30.65 12.11
C GLU A 273 16.34 29.60 12.25
N VAL A 274 15.29 29.95 13.00
CA VAL A 274 14.12 29.10 13.20
C VAL A 274 12.99 29.62 12.31
N PHE A 275 12.36 28.72 11.56
CA PHE A 275 11.21 29.02 10.72
C PHE A 275 10.06 28.12 11.12
N THR A 276 8.86 28.69 11.16
CA THR A 276 7.64 27.89 11.21
C THR A 276 7.39 27.23 9.85
N GLU A 277 6.62 26.13 9.83
CA GLU A 277 6.28 25.46 8.58
C GLU A 277 5.55 26.40 7.61
N ARG A 278 4.65 27.24 8.13
CA ARG A 278 3.92 28.25 7.35
C ARG A 278 4.86 29.25 6.69
N GLN A 279 5.84 29.79 7.41
CA GLN A 279 6.84 30.71 6.84
C GLN A 279 7.63 30.04 5.72
N LEU A 280 7.99 28.77 5.89
CA LEU A 280 8.70 28.01 4.85
C LEU A 280 7.82 27.78 3.62
N MET A 281 6.51 27.60 3.78
CA MET A 281 5.58 27.51 2.65
C MET A 281 5.46 28.85 1.90
N ASP A 282 5.26 29.95 2.64
CA ASP A 282 5.06 31.30 2.08
C ASP A 282 6.31 31.76 1.30
N LEU A 283 7.50 31.37 1.76
CA LEU A 283 8.77 31.65 1.09
C LEU A 283 9.09 30.67 -0.04
N HIS A 284 8.19 29.73 -0.34
CA HIS A 284 8.44 28.61 -1.25
C HIS A 284 9.78 27.93 -0.96
N ALA A 285 10.12 27.77 0.32
CA ALA A 285 11.42 27.30 0.80
C ALA A 285 11.68 25.83 0.49
N TYR A 286 10.66 25.10 0.02
CA TYR A 286 10.74 23.68 -0.26
C TYR A 286 10.80 23.38 -1.77
N LEU A 287 11.69 22.46 -2.13
CA LEU A 287 11.63 21.71 -3.37
C LEU A 287 10.73 20.49 -3.19
N LYS A 288 9.96 20.16 -4.21
CA LYS A 288 9.18 18.91 -4.28
C LYS A 288 10.00 17.88 -5.05
N GLU A 289 10.32 16.76 -4.41
CA GLU A 289 11.06 15.65 -5.02
C GLU A 289 10.35 14.32 -4.76
N GLU A 290 10.63 13.34 -5.61
CA GLU A 290 10.18 11.97 -5.45
C GLU A 290 10.93 11.28 -4.27
N ALA A 291 10.20 10.61 -3.38
CA ALA A 291 10.78 9.99 -2.20
C ALA A 291 11.49 8.66 -2.51
N GLY A 292 11.09 7.95 -3.56
CA GLY A 292 11.51 6.58 -3.86
C GLY A 292 10.74 5.52 -3.08
N ARG A 293 9.50 5.82 -2.68
CA ARG A 293 8.58 5.02 -1.87
C ARG A 293 7.24 4.87 -2.59
N PRO A 294 7.16 4.11 -3.70
CA PRO A 294 5.88 3.86 -4.37
C PRO A 294 4.88 3.14 -3.46
N CYS A 295 3.59 3.34 -3.72
CA CYS A 295 2.51 2.59 -3.09
C CYS A 295 2.36 1.22 -3.78
N LEU A 296 2.93 0.15 -3.22
CA LEU A 296 2.96 -1.16 -3.88
C LEU A 296 1.97 -2.13 -3.26
N PRO A 297 1.31 -2.99 -4.03
CA PRO A 297 0.37 -3.95 -3.48
C PRO A 297 1.08 -5.01 -2.63
N GLU A 298 0.50 -5.34 -1.47
CA GLU A 298 0.87 -6.48 -0.65
C GLU A 298 0.07 -7.74 -0.99
N GLY A 299 -1.22 -7.56 -1.27
CA GLY A 299 -2.15 -8.62 -1.61
C GLY A 299 -3.60 -8.24 -1.33
N ILE A 300 -4.50 -9.19 -1.56
CA ILE A 300 -5.92 -9.07 -1.19
C ILE A 300 -6.16 -9.97 0.01
N LEU A 301 -6.65 -9.37 1.11
CA LEU A 301 -7.09 -10.09 2.29
C LEU A 301 -8.62 -10.04 2.36
N ARG A 302 -9.24 -11.21 2.41
CA ARG A 302 -10.68 -11.38 2.58
C ARG A 302 -11.04 -11.55 4.04
N LEU A 303 -12.02 -10.80 4.50
CA LEU A 303 -12.70 -11.01 5.78
C LEU A 303 -14.06 -11.65 5.53
N ILE A 304 -14.37 -12.69 6.30
CA ILE A 304 -15.65 -13.39 6.27
C ILE A 304 -16.29 -13.21 7.66
N PRO A 305 -17.55 -12.75 7.76
CA PRO A 305 -18.24 -12.61 9.04
C PRO A 305 -18.21 -13.92 9.84
N ALA A 306 -18.16 -13.81 11.17
CA ALA A 306 -18.25 -14.98 12.03
C ALA A 306 -19.61 -15.69 11.84
N LYS A 307 -19.59 -17.02 11.70
CA LYS A 307 -20.77 -17.83 11.32
C LYS A 307 -21.84 -17.97 12.41
N HIS A 308 -21.60 -17.43 13.60
CA HIS A 308 -22.50 -17.50 14.76
C HIS A 308 -22.53 -16.14 15.45
N ALA A 309 -23.35 -15.23 14.93
CA ALA A 309 -23.51 -13.85 15.42
C ALA A 309 -24.21 -13.74 16.80
N GLU A 310 -24.22 -14.81 17.61
CA GLU A 310 -24.68 -14.73 19.01
C GLU A 310 -23.61 -14.11 19.92
N ASP A 311 -22.34 -14.20 19.53
CA ASP A 311 -21.25 -13.45 20.15
C ASP A 311 -20.96 -12.20 19.31
N GLU A 312 -21.40 -11.04 19.81
CA GLU A 312 -21.17 -9.74 19.18
C GLU A 312 -19.67 -9.40 19.02
N ASN A 313 -18.79 -10.10 19.74
CA ASN A 313 -17.33 -9.93 19.68
C ASN A 313 -16.63 -10.97 18.81
N ALA A 314 -17.37 -11.84 18.11
CA ALA A 314 -16.79 -12.86 17.26
C ALA A 314 -16.05 -12.23 16.07
N LEU A 315 -14.72 -12.38 16.07
CA LEU A 315 -13.88 -11.79 15.03
C LEU A 315 -14.04 -12.50 13.68
N PRO A 316 -14.16 -11.76 12.56
CA PRO A 316 -14.27 -12.35 11.24
C PRO A 316 -13.05 -13.21 10.90
N GLU A 317 -13.23 -14.23 10.08
CA GLU A 317 -12.12 -15.02 9.54
C GLU A 317 -11.35 -14.18 8.51
N ALA A 318 -10.01 -14.19 8.58
CA ALA A 318 -9.14 -13.50 7.62
C ALA A 318 -8.41 -14.50 6.71
N LYS A 319 -8.49 -14.29 5.39
CA LYS A 319 -7.88 -15.17 4.40
C LYS A 319 -7.17 -14.39 3.28
N TRP A 320 -5.90 -14.70 3.04
CA TRP A 320 -5.21 -14.20 1.85
C TRP A 320 -5.79 -14.83 0.59
N MET A 321 -6.25 -13.99 -0.34
CA MET A 321 -6.79 -14.42 -1.64
C MET A 321 -5.72 -14.38 -2.73
N CYS A 322 -4.83 -13.39 -2.66
CA CYS A 322 -3.66 -13.28 -3.51
C CYS A 322 -2.58 -12.42 -2.83
N LYS A 323 -1.36 -12.49 -3.34
CA LYS A 323 -0.21 -11.65 -3.01
C LYS A 323 0.02 -10.61 -4.10
N GLY A 324 0.80 -9.58 -3.76
CA GLY A 324 1.02 -8.40 -4.60
C GLY A 324 1.52 -8.68 -6.03
N ASP A 325 2.19 -9.81 -6.27
CA ASP A 325 2.73 -10.16 -7.59
C ASP A 325 1.78 -11.05 -8.42
N ASP A 326 0.61 -11.40 -7.88
CA ASP A 326 -0.34 -12.34 -8.49
C ASP A 326 -1.27 -11.69 -9.52
N LEU A 327 -1.41 -10.35 -9.49
CA LEU A 327 -2.25 -9.58 -10.41
C LEU A 327 -1.38 -8.63 -11.24
N PRO A 328 -1.79 -8.31 -12.47
CA PRO A 328 -1.07 -7.33 -13.28
C PRO A 328 -1.20 -5.92 -12.68
N ILE A 329 -0.24 -5.06 -12.99
CA ILE A 329 -0.09 -3.73 -12.38
C ILE A 329 -1.33 -2.85 -12.59
N ASP A 330 -1.90 -2.86 -13.79
CA ASP A 330 -3.11 -2.12 -14.14
C ASP A 330 -4.33 -2.54 -13.32
N GLU A 331 -4.46 -3.84 -13.04
CA GLU A 331 -5.52 -4.35 -12.17
C GLU A 331 -5.38 -3.85 -10.73
N TRP A 332 -4.15 -3.83 -10.20
CA TRP A 332 -3.90 -3.26 -8.87
C TRP A 332 -4.18 -1.76 -8.81
N ILE A 333 -3.87 -1.01 -9.87
CA ILE A 333 -4.21 0.41 -9.95
C ILE A 333 -5.74 0.57 -9.97
N ARG A 334 -6.45 -0.26 -10.74
CA ARG A 334 -7.92 -0.27 -10.78
C ARG A 334 -8.55 -0.58 -9.42
N LEU A 335 -7.99 -1.52 -8.65
CA LEU A 335 -8.50 -1.91 -7.34
C LEU A 335 -8.17 -0.89 -6.22
N GLY A 336 -7.08 -0.14 -6.36
CA GLY A 336 -6.65 0.83 -5.34
C GLY A 336 -7.05 2.29 -5.61
N ARG A 337 -7.75 2.56 -6.71
CA ARG A 337 -8.29 3.90 -7.00
C ARG A 337 -9.53 4.18 -6.17
N LEU A 338 -9.75 5.45 -5.88
CA LEU A 338 -10.88 6.01 -5.16
C LEU A 338 -12.04 6.40 -6.06
N ARG A 339 -11.79 6.71 -7.33
CA ARG A 339 -12.86 7.17 -8.24
C ARG A 339 -13.57 6.01 -8.91
N LEU A 340 -14.88 6.19 -9.02
CA LEU A 340 -15.76 5.33 -9.79
C LEU A 340 -16.09 5.98 -11.14
N PRO A 341 -16.46 5.20 -12.16
CA PRO A 341 -17.12 5.73 -13.34
C PRO A 341 -18.39 6.48 -12.92
N LYS A 342 -18.74 7.57 -13.64
CA LYS A 342 -19.92 8.39 -13.32
C LYS A 342 -21.21 7.59 -13.24
N GLU A 343 -21.40 6.64 -14.16
CA GLU A 343 -22.55 5.73 -14.17
C GLU A 343 -22.66 4.95 -12.84
N THR A 344 -21.53 4.45 -12.34
CA THR A 344 -21.47 3.72 -11.06
C THR A 344 -21.68 4.64 -9.85
N GLU A 345 -21.31 5.92 -9.92
CA GLU A 345 -21.55 6.87 -8.82
C GLU A 345 -23.05 7.18 -8.67
N GLU A 346 -23.79 7.31 -9.78
CA GLU A 346 -25.24 7.46 -9.79
C GLU A 346 -25.97 6.21 -9.27
N ASP A 347 -25.50 5.02 -9.66
CA ASP A 347 -26.04 3.75 -9.15
C ASP A 347 -25.71 3.54 -7.65
N ALA A 348 -24.51 3.94 -7.21
CA ALA A 348 -24.09 3.82 -5.82
C ALA A 348 -24.90 4.71 -4.86
N LEU A 349 -25.47 5.80 -5.36
CA LEU A 349 -26.44 6.63 -4.62
C LEU A 349 -27.77 5.87 -4.36
N HIS A 350 -28.02 4.76 -5.05
CA HIS A 350 -29.30 4.01 -5.04
C HIS A 350 -29.22 2.61 -4.37
N VAL A 351 -28.15 2.29 -3.61
CA VAL A 351 -27.93 1.09 -2.74
C VAL A 351 -27.18 -0.11 -3.38
N GLY A 352 -26.16 -0.64 -2.65
CA GLY A 352 -25.96 -2.09 -2.45
C GLY A 352 -24.78 -2.83 -3.12
N THR A 353 -23.69 -2.99 -2.37
CA THR A 353 -22.72 -4.14 -2.33
C THR A 353 -22.43 -4.91 -3.64
N HIS A 354 -21.33 -4.56 -4.32
CA HIS A 354 -20.77 -5.38 -5.40
C HIS A 354 -19.68 -6.35 -4.89
N GLN A 355 -19.60 -7.56 -5.45
CA GLN A 355 -18.50 -8.50 -5.18
C GLN A 355 -17.35 -8.28 -6.17
N VAL A 356 -16.12 -8.60 -5.76
CA VAL A 356 -14.96 -8.65 -6.66
C VAL A 356 -15.15 -9.77 -7.68
N PRO A 357 -15.26 -9.48 -9.00
CA PRO A 357 -15.06 -10.50 -10.01
C PRO A 357 -13.55 -10.71 -10.13
N LEU A 358 -12.99 -11.67 -9.40
CA LEU A 358 -11.60 -12.10 -9.62
C LEU A 358 -11.50 -12.71 -11.01
N ARG A 359 -11.06 -11.93 -12.01
CA ARG A 359 -10.56 -12.47 -13.28
C ARG A 359 -9.17 -13.02 -13.01
N LEU A 360 -9.09 -14.23 -12.44
CA LEU A 360 -7.84 -14.97 -12.37
C LEU A 360 -7.32 -15.16 -13.80
N ALA A 361 -6.10 -14.68 -14.07
CA ALA A 361 -5.44 -15.00 -15.32
C ALA A 361 -5.34 -16.53 -15.45
N PRO A 362 -5.55 -17.11 -16.65
CA PRO A 362 -5.36 -18.54 -16.84
C PRO A 362 -3.93 -18.89 -16.44
N SER A 363 -3.80 -19.86 -15.53
CA SER A 363 -2.51 -20.41 -15.11
C SER A 363 -1.70 -20.75 -16.36
N VAL A 364 -0.57 -20.06 -16.56
CA VAL A 364 0.38 -20.46 -17.59
C VAL A 364 0.97 -21.78 -17.14
N SER A 365 0.40 -22.87 -17.64
CA SER A 365 0.95 -24.21 -17.48
C SER A 365 2.37 -24.20 -18.02
N ALA A 366 3.32 -24.61 -17.19
CA ALA A 366 4.72 -24.77 -17.54
C ALA A 366 4.86 -25.54 -18.86
N ALA A 367 5.21 -24.82 -19.93
CA ALA A 367 5.65 -25.42 -21.17
C ALA A 367 7.01 -26.06 -20.91
N ARG A 368 7.02 -27.39 -20.91
CA ARG A 368 8.23 -28.22 -20.96
C ARG A 368 9.02 -27.83 -22.20
N HIS A 369 10.25 -27.34 -21.99
CA HIS A 369 11.25 -27.28 -23.05
C HIS A 369 11.94 -28.64 -23.12
N ASP A 370 11.54 -29.46 -24.09
CA ASP A 370 12.29 -30.63 -24.53
C ASP A 370 13.37 -30.20 -25.55
N GLY A 371 14.61 -30.56 -25.21
CA GLY A 371 15.61 -31.19 -26.08
C GLY A 371 15.98 -30.56 -27.44
N GLY A 372 17.13 -29.88 -27.48
CA GLY A 372 17.88 -29.63 -28.71
C GLY A 372 19.39 -29.71 -28.45
N HIS A 373 20.01 -30.79 -28.93
CA HIS A 373 21.42 -31.18 -28.76
C HIS A 373 22.45 -30.12 -29.20
N GLY A 374 23.53 -29.99 -28.43
CA GLY A 374 24.79 -29.37 -28.84
C GLY A 374 25.96 -29.86 -28.00
N LYS A 375 26.73 -30.80 -28.56
CA LYS A 375 27.91 -31.44 -27.98
C LYS A 375 29.01 -30.41 -27.66
N CYS A 376 29.67 -30.55 -26.50
CA CYS A 376 31.10 -30.23 -26.33
C CYS A 376 31.70 -31.11 -25.22
N HIS A 377 32.73 -31.86 -25.59
CA HIS A 377 33.58 -32.65 -24.71
C HIS A 377 34.43 -31.75 -23.78
N GLY A 378 34.69 -32.20 -22.55
CA GLY A 378 35.66 -31.58 -21.65
C GLY A 378 35.67 -32.28 -20.30
N ALA A 379 36.77 -32.96 -19.98
CA ALA A 379 36.85 -34.03 -18.99
C ALA A 379 37.16 -33.57 -17.54
N LEU A 380 36.83 -34.49 -16.62
CA LEU A 380 37.46 -34.80 -15.32
C LEU A 380 37.20 -33.91 -14.09
N GLY A 381 36.70 -34.56 -13.02
CA GLY A 381 36.88 -34.10 -11.65
C GLY A 381 35.86 -34.62 -10.64
N ARG A 382 36.17 -35.77 -10.01
CA ARG A 382 35.37 -36.45 -8.98
C ARG A 382 35.07 -35.58 -7.75
N LYS A 383 33.89 -35.73 -7.15
CA LYS A 383 33.70 -36.17 -5.74
C LYS A 383 32.24 -36.42 -5.41
N GLU A 384 32.01 -37.59 -4.83
CA GLU A 384 30.76 -38.11 -4.29
C GLU A 384 30.48 -37.57 -2.88
N SER A 385 29.20 -37.32 -2.57
CA SER A 385 28.53 -37.63 -1.29
C SER A 385 27.04 -37.29 -1.44
N SER A 386 26.17 -38.29 -1.60
CA SER A 386 25.41 -38.96 -0.53
C SER A 386 24.37 -38.06 0.14
N ILE A 387 23.09 -38.31 -0.13
CA ILE A 387 21.96 -38.45 0.82
C ILE A 387 20.72 -38.93 0.02
N ARG A 388 20.38 -40.22 0.17
CA ARG A 388 19.00 -40.77 0.17
C ARG A 388 18.73 -41.10 1.66
N GLU A 389 17.54 -41.15 2.23
CA GLU A 389 16.26 -41.69 1.80
C GLU A 389 15.28 -41.43 2.97
N ALA A 390 14.04 -41.04 2.71
CA ALA A 390 12.96 -41.15 3.71
C ALA A 390 11.60 -41.22 3.01
N GLN A 391 11.14 -42.43 2.72
CA GLN A 391 9.73 -42.75 2.50
C GLN A 391 9.47 -44.22 2.84
N ARG A 392 8.25 -44.45 3.37
CA ARG A 392 7.57 -45.71 3.76
C ARG A 392 7.44 -45.87 5.28
N LEU A 393 6.32 -46.26 5.88
CA LEU A 393 4.95 -46.60 5.46
C LEU A 393 4.15 -46.84 6.76
N GLY A 394 2.82 -46.68 6.71
CA GLY A 394 1.84 -47.30 7.62
C GLY A 394 1.61 -46.54 8.93
N GLY A 395 0.40 -46.14 9.34
CA GLY A 395 -0.90 -46.77 9.11
C GLY A 395 -1.23 -47.69 10.28
N LEU A 396 -1.83 -47.15 11.35
CA LEU A 396 -2.61 -47.95 12.30
C LEU A 396 -3.56 -47.05 13.13
N ARG A 397 -4.85 -47.36 13.00
CA ARG A 397 -5.96 -46.89 13.84
C ARG A 397 -5.89 -47.62 15.19
N PHE A 398 -6.13 -46.91 16.28
CA PHE A 398 -6.89 -47.45 17.42
C PHE A 398 -7.68 -46.31 18.07
N ALA A 399 -8.99 -46.52 18.16
CA ALA A 399 -9.90 -45.79 19.02
C ALA A 399 -10.17 -46.68 20.23
N ILE A 400 -10.04 -46.18 21.47
CA ILE A 400 -10.80 -46.63 22.65
C ILE A 400 -10.88 -45.46 23.68
N SER A 401 -12.12 -45.05 23.95
CA SER A 401 -12.78 -44.60 25.17
C SER A 401 -12.10 -43.74 26.25
N ALA A 402 -12.80 -42.65 26.60
CA ALA A 402 -12.82 -42.02 27.92
C ALA A 402 -13.38 -42.96 29.01
N PRO A 403 -13.19 -42.61 30.30
CA PRO A 403 -14.31 -41.97 30.99
C PRO A 403 -13.93 -40.83 31.96
N LEU A 404 -14.97 -40.04 32.27
CA LEU A 404 -15.09 -39.09 33.38
C LEU A 404 -15.00 -39.75 34.76
N SER A 405 -14.47 -39.00 35.73
CA SER A 405 -14.89 -38.92 37.16
C SER A 405 -13.96 -37.91 37.85
N ASP A 406 -14.41 -36.71 38.17
CA ASP A 406 -15.04 -36.28 39.45
C ASP A 406 -14.03 -35.71 40.46
N LEU A 407 -14.24 -34.41 40.73
CA LEU A 407 -14.34 -33.74 42.04
C LEU A 407 -13.49 -34.26 43.21
N SER A 408 -12.50 -33.44 43.57
CA SER A 408 -12.34 -32.89 44.94
C SER A 408 -11.47 -31.64 44.90
#